data_AF-A0A7Y2MQZ2-F1
#
_entry.id   AF-A0A7Y2MQZ2-F1
#
_cell.length_a   1.000
_cell.length_b   1.000
_cell.length_c   1.000
_cell.angle_alpha   90.00
_cell.angle_beta   90.00
_cell.angle_gamma   90.00
#
_symmetry.space_group_name_H-M   'P 1'
#
loop_
_entity.id
_entity.type
_entity.pdbx_description
1 polymer ?
#
loop_
_entity_poly.entity_id
_entity_poly.type
_entity_poly.pdbx_seq_one_letter_code
_entity_poly.pdbx_strand_id
1 'polypeptide(L)'
;MDQCVAELDFDGVKAFREPLFYTQRKLNVLKCLENPNYDKISRLTRMISRMEKSLNERKFENDYLDEQTRQKVDKRFNESMKNIIEKSKNELEELQSIVPEQIIDDDKILELFEGLERNEINGVEFEIKKDKIFLQLNVNSEHAEFTFRTSDNVNLEHHLVKPSKSILGKLGFNTATFKK
;
A
#
# COMPACT_ATOMS: atom_id res chain seq x y z
N MET A 1 -30.39 2.34 -31.45
CA MET A 1 -30.76 2.13 -30.03
C MET A 1 -29.62 1.46 -29.26
N ASP A 2 -28.90 0.49 -29.84
CA ASP A 2 -27.79 -0.21 -29.15
C ASP A 2 -26.58 0.68 -28.79
N GLN A 3 -26.27 1.71 -29.57
CA GLN A 3 -25.18 2.66 -29.23
C GLN A 3 -25.49 3.54 -28.01
N CYS A 4 -26.76 3.91 -27.79
CA CYS A 4 -27.16 4.71 -26.62
C CYS A 4 -27.18 3.89 -25.33
N VAL A 5 -27.42 2.57 -25.41
CA VAL A 5 -27.35 1.67 -24.25
C VAL A 5 -25.90 1.47 -23.81
N ALA A 6 -24.97 1.35 -24.76
CA ALA A 6 -23.54 1.19 -24.47
C ALA A 6 -22.94 2.43 -23.78
N GLU A 7 -23.27 3.65 -24.21
CA GLU A 7 -22.75 4.88 -23.60
C GLU A 7 -23.24 5.08 -22.15
N LEU A 8 -24.51 4.76 -21.87
CA LEU A 8 -25.07 4.78 -20.51
C LEU A 8 -24.42 3.74 -19.60
N ASP A 9 -24.07 2.57 -20.12
CA ASP A 9 -23.35 1.54 -19.37
C ASP A 9 -21.92 1.97 -19.02
N PHE A 10 -21.21 2.67 -19.90
CA PHE A 10 -19.85 3.17 -19.59
C PHE A 10 -19.83 4.29 -18.56
N ASP A 11 -20.79 5.21 -18.61
CA ASP A 11 -20.89 6.29 -17.62
C ASP A 11 -21.45 5.79 -16.29
N GLY A 12 -22.38 4.83 -16.29
CA GLY A 12 -22.78 4.08 -15.10
C GLY A 12 -21.59 3.36 -14.47
N VAL A 13 -20.79 2.62 -15.26
CA VAL A 13 -19.59 1.94 -14.78
C VAL A 13 -18.58 2.94 -14.18
N LYS A 14 -18.37 4.12 -14.77
CA LYS A 14 -17.52 5.17 -14.17
C LYS A 14 -18.09 5.68 -12.85
N ALA A 15 -19.40 5.92 -12.78
CA ALA A 15 -20.06 6.40 -11.56
C ALA A 15 -19.93 5.41 -10.39
N PHE A 16 -19.85 4.10 -10.65
CA PHE A 16 -19.60 3.08 -9.62
C PHE A 16 -18.11 2.80 -9.37
N ARG A 17 -17.25 3.01 -10.38
CA ARG A 17 -15.83 2.72 -10.31
C ARG A 17 -15.13 3.51 -9.21
N GLU A 18 -15.31 4.84 -9.19
CA GLU A 18 -14.64 5.68 -8.19
C GLU A 18 -15.09 5.40 -6.74
N PRO A 19 -16.41 5.31 -6.43
CA PRO A 19 -16.87 4.90 -5.10
C PRO A 19 -16.39 3.52 -4.68
N LEU A 20 -16.31 2.56 -5.62
CA LEU A 20 -15.78 1.22 -5.34
C LEU A 20 -14.30 1.28 -4.95
N PHE A 21 -13.48 2.01 -5.73
CA PHE A 21 -12.07 2.21 -5.41
C PHE A 21 -11.88 2.91 -4.06
N TYR A 22 -12.68 3.93 -3.78
CA TYR A 22 -12.62 4.67 -2.52
C TYR A 22 -13.00 3.78 -1.33
N THR A 23 -14.11 3.04 -1.43
CA THR A 23 -14.56 2.10 -0.40
C THR A 23 -13.53 1.01 -0.15
N GLN A 24 -12.96 0.44 -1.23
CA GLN A 24 -11.94 -0.57 -1.12
C GLN A 24 -10.66 -0.03 -0.46
N ARG A 25 -10.29 1.21 -0.75
CA ARG A 25 -9.17 1.89 -0.09
C ARG A 25 -9.44 2.08 1.41
N LYS A 26 -10.63 2.55 1.79
CA LYS A 26 -11.02 2.68 3.21
C LYS A 26 -10.98 1.35 3.94
N LEU A 27 -11.53 0.30 3.32
CA LEU A 27 -11.50 -1.04 3.89
C LEU A 27 -10.07 -1.55 4.07
N ASN A 28 -9.18 -1.33 3.10
CA ASN A 28 -7.78 -1.69 3.25
C ASN A 28 -7.12 -0.93 4.40
N VAL A 29 -7.39 0.37 4.56
CA VAL A 29 -6.87 1.14 5.69
C VAL A 29 -7.32 0.52 7.02
N LEU A 30 -8.61 0.24 7.19
CA LEU A 30 -9.13 -0.38 8.42
C LEU A 30 -8.46 -1.72 8.71
N LYS A 31 -8.29 -2.58 7.70
CA LYS A 31 -7.63 -3.87 7.88
C LYS A 31 -6.13 -3.74 8.14
N CYS A 32 -5.49 -2.70 7.61
CA CYS A 32 -4.08 -2.38 7.91
C CYS A 32 -3.92 -1.80 9.32
N LEU A 33 -4.95 -1.15 9.88
CA LEU A 33 -4.95 -0.78 11.30
C LEU A 33 -4.98 -2.03 12.18
N GLU A 34 -5.88 -2.97 11.91
CA GLU A 34 -5.98 -4.24 12.64
C GLU A 34 -4.72 -5.13 12.48
N ASN A 35 -4.11 -5.13 11.29
CA ASN A 35 -2.88 -5.86 11.00
C ASN A 35 -2.01 -5.08 10.00
N PRO A 36 -0.88 -4.50 10.44
CA PRO A 36 0.02 -3.74 9.55
C PRO A 36 0.53 -4.51 8.32
N ASN A 37 0.54 -5.85 8.37
CA ASN A 37 0.98 -6.71 7.28
C ASN A 37 -0.15 -7.07 6.29
N TYR A 38 -1.39 -6.62 6.51
CA TYR A 38 -2.57 -7.03 5.75
C TYR A 38 -2.40 -6.88 4.22
N ASP A 39 -1.92 -5.73 3.75
CA ASP A 39 -1.76 -5.47 2.32
C ASP A 39 -0.76 -6.45 1.67
N LYS A 40 0.33 -6.76 2.38
CA LYS A 40 1.35 -7.70 1.90
C LYS A 40 0.82 -9.13 1.88
N ILE A 41 0.11 -9.55 2.93
CA ILE A 41 -0.59 -10.84 3.04
C ILE A 41 -1.60 -10.99 1.89
N SER A 42 -2.43 -9.97 1.65
CA SER A 42 -3.45 -9.97 0.59
C SER A 42 -2.82 -10.09 -0.80
N ARG A 43 -1.72 -9.38 -1.04
CA ARG A 43 -0.97 -9.45 -2.31
C ARG A 43 -0.35 -10.83 -2.53
N LEU A 44 0.32 -11.39 -1.52
CA LEU A 44 0.92 -12.73 -1.59
C LEU A 44 -0.15 -13.79 -1.84
N THR A 45 -1.27 -13.74 -1.12
CA THR A 45 -2.39 -14.67 -1.30
C THR A 45 -2.92 -14.66 -2.74
N ARG A 46 -3.16 -13.46 -3.30
CA ARG A 46 -3.63 -13.32 -4.69
C ARG A 46 -2.59 -13.80 -5.70
N MET A 47 -1.31 -13.52 -5.45
CA MET A 47 -0.21 -13.94 -6.33
C MET A 47 -0.09 -15.47 -6.35
N ILE A 48 -0.06 -16.10 -5.18
CA ILE A 48 -0.01 -17.57 -5.03
C ILE A 48 -1.18 -18.22 -5.77
N SER A 49 -2.41 -17.76 -5.52
CA SER A 49 -3.61 -18.30 -6.18
C SER A 49 -3.54 -18.19 -7.70
N ARG A 50 -3.08 -17.05 -8.25
CA ARG A 50 -2.88 -16.89 -9.70
C ARG A 50 -1.80 -17.82 -10.24
N MET A 51 -0.72 -18.00 -9.50
CA MET A 51 0.39 -18.85 -9.90
C MET A 51 0.00 -20.35 -9.88
N GLU A 52 -0.72 -20.80 -8.85
CA GLU A 52 -1.28 -22.15 -8.76
C GLU A 52 -2.27 -22.43 -9.89
N LYS A 53 -3.17 -21.47 -10.17
CA LYS A 53 -4.09 -21.55 -11.30
C LYS A 53 -3.35 -21.67 -12.63
N SER A 54 -2.28 -20.88 -12.80
CA SER A 54 -1.45 -20.91 -14.01
C SER A 54 -0.70 -22.23 -14.20
N LEU A 55 -0.38 -22.95 -13.12
CA LEU A 55 0.22 -24.29 -13.20
C LEU A 55 -0.82 -25.35 -13.63
N ASN A 56 -2.07 -25.22 -13.17
CA ASN A 56 -3.12 -26.22 -13.40
C ASN A 56 -3.81 -26.05 -14.77
N GLU A 57 -3.94 -24.82 -15.24
CA GLU A 57 -4.74 -24.50 -16.44
C GLU A 57 -3.88 -24.25 -17.68
N ARG A 58 -2.54 -24.30 -17.57
CA ARG A 58 -1.70 -24.00 -18.73
C ARG A 58 -1.81 -25.09 -19.80
N LYS A 59 -2.22 -24.65 -20.98
CA LYS A 59 -1.91 -25.30 -22.25
C LYS A 59 -0.78 -24.50 -22.89
N PHE A 60 0.41 -25.08 -22.99
CA PHE A 60 1.48 -24.49 -23.78
C PHE A 60 1.12 -24.63 -25.26
N GLU A 61 0.58 -23.57 -25.85
CA GLU A 61 0.40 -23.39 -27.30
C GLU A 61 1.58 -22.58 -27.85
N ASN A 62 2.80 -23.08 -27.64
CA ASN A 62 3.97 -22.52 -28.32
C ASN A 62 4.37 -23.46 -29.45
N ASP A 63 4.70 -22.90 -30.61
CA ASP A 63 5.34 -23.61 -31.71
C ASP A 63 6.77 -24.00 -31.30
N TYR A 64 6.90 -25.10 -30.57
CA TYR A 64 8.20 -25.67 -30.23
C TYR A 64 8.78 -26.41 -31.43
N LEU A 65 10.09 -26.23 -31.67
CA LEU A 65 10.84 -26.92 -32.72
C LEU A 65 10.74 -28.45 -32.64
N ASP A 66 10.65 -29.00 -31.43
CA ASP A 66 10.50 -30.43 -31.16
C ASP A 66 9.91 -30.68 -29.75
N GLU A 67 9.35 -31.87 -29.56
CA GLU A 67 8.67 -32.29 -28.33
C GLU A 67 9.63 -32.44 -27.12
N GLN A 68 10.92 -32.74 -27.34
CA GLN A 68 11.89 -32.83 -26.23
C GLN A 68 12.23 -31.45 -25.68
N THR A 69 12.38 -30.45 -26.56
CA THR A 69 12.59 -29.06 -26.17
C THR A 69 11.39 -28.52 -25.39
N ARG A 70 10.17 -28.79 -25.86
CA ARG A 70 8.93 -28.49 -25.13
C ARG A 70 8.95 -29.04 -23.71
N GLN A 71 9.19 -30.35 -23.56
CA GLN A 71 9.18 -31.00 -22.24
C GLN A 71 10.24 -30.43 -21.29
N LYS A 72 11.43 -30.09 -21.78
CA LYS A 72 12.50 -29.47 -20.96
C LYS A 72 12.12 -28.07 -20.48
N VAL A 73 11.53 -27.26 -21.35
CA VAL A 73 11.08 -25.90 -21.02
C VAL A 73 9.93 -25.96 -20.03
N ASP A 74 8.93 -26.80 -20.28
CA ASP A 74 7.77 -26.97 -19.40
C ASP A 74 8.22 -27.43 -18.00
N LYS A 75 9.14 -28.39 -17.93
CA LYS A 75 9.72 -28.87 -16.66
C LYS A 75 10.42 -27.75 -15.90
N ARG A 76 11.33 -27.02 -16.54
CA ARG A 76 12.07 -25.92 -15.90
C ARG A 76 11.14 -24.80 -15.42
N PHE A 77 10.14 -24.45 -16.23
CA PHE A 77 9.15 -23.45 -15.87
C PHE A 77 8.33 -23.89 -14.65
N ASN A 78 7.82 -25.12 -14.66
CA ASN A 78 7.03 -25.66 -13.55
C ASN A 78 7.85 -25.75 -12.26
N GLU A 79 9.11 -26.19 -12.33
CA GLU A 79 10.03 -26.20 -11.18
C GLU A 79 10.28 -24.78 -10.65
N SER A 80 10.56 -23.82 -11.54
CA SER A 80 10.77 -22.42 -11.14
C SER A 80 9.54 -21.81 -10.48
N MET A 81 8.34 -22.01 -11.05
CA MET A 81 7.09 -21.54 -10.47
C MET A 81 6.79 -22.16 -9.12
N LYS A 82 6.97 -23.49 -8.97
CA LYS A 82 6.78 -24.17 -7.69
C LYS A 82 7.68 -23.59 -6.59
N ASN A 83 8.95 -23.35 -6.91
CA ASN A 83 9.90 -22.73 -5.97
C ASN A 83 9.47 -21.32 -5.54
N ILE A 84 8.93 -20.52 -6.47
CA ILE A 84 8.42 -19.17 -6.15
C ILE A 84 7.18 -19.25 -5.28
N ILE A 85 6.25 -20.17 -5.59
CA ILE A 85 5.04 -20.40 -4.80
C ILE A 85 5.40 -20.82 -3.39
N GLU A 86 6.32 -21.77 -3.22
CA GLU A 86 6.76 -22.26 -1.91
C GLU A 86 7.39 -21.14 -1.08
N LYS A 87 8.32 -20.36 -1.65
CA LYS A 87 8.88 -19.18 -0.96
C LYS A 87 7.80 -18.19 -0.54
N SER A 88 6.84 -17.95 -1.42
CA SER A 88 5.74 -17.01 -1.15
C SER A 88 4.78 -17.53 -0.08
N LYS A 89 4.56 -18.85 0.00
CA LYS A 89 3.78 -19.49 1.06
C LYS A 89 4.49 -19.39 2.41
N ASN A 90 5.79 -19.65 2.45
CA ASN A 90 6.57 -19.50 3.68
C ASN A 90 6.53 -18.05 4.18
N GLU A 91 6.74 -17.07 3.30
CA GLU A 91 6.63 -15.65 3.68
C GLU A 91 5.21 -15.28 4.13
N LEU A 92 4.17 -15.85 3.53
CA LEU A 92 2.79 -15.65 3.93
C LEU A 92 2.52 -16.20 5.33
N GLU A 93 2.98 -17.42 5.62
CA GLU A 93 2.85 -18.06 6.93
C GLU A 93 3.60 -17.26 8.01
N GLU A 94 4.83 -16.81 7.73
CA GLU A 94 5.58 -15.94 8.62
C GLU A 94 4.79 -14.67 8.94
N LEU A 95 4.28 -13.96 7.94
CA LEU A 95 3.53 -12.72 8.13
C LEU A 95 2.20 -12.94 8.87
N GLN A 96 1.55 -14.09 8.68
CA GLN A 96 0.31 -14.46 9.38
C GLN A 96 0.55 -14.89 10.83
N SER A 97 1.75 -15.41 11.14
CA SER A 97 2.13 -15.80 12.50
C SER A 97 2.47 -14.61 13.41
N ILE A 98 2.77 -13.45 12.82
CA ILE A 98 3.04 -12.22 13.58
C ILE A 98 1.74 -11.75 14.23
N VAL A 99 1.71 -11.75 15.56
CA VAL A 99 0.64 -11.14 16.33
C VAL A 99 0.73 -9.62 16.13
N PRO A 100 -0.31 -8.95 15.62
CA PRO A 100 -0.30 -7.50 15.50
C PRO A 100 -0.08 -6.85 16.86
N GLU A 101 0.77 -5.84 16.92
CA GLU A 101 0.91 -5.03 18.12
C GLU A 101 -0.43 -4.37 18.47
N GLN A 102 -0.70 -4.24 19.76
CA GLN A 102 -1.93 -3.64 20.23
C GLN A 102 -1.98 -2.18 19.76
N ILE A 103 -3.02 -1.83 19.03
CA ILE A 103 -3.26 -0.44 18.63
C ILE A 103 -3.48 0.35 19.91
N ILE A 104 -2.70 1.41 20.07
CA ILE A 104 -2.90 2.42 21.10
C ILE A 104 -4.08 3.29 20.63
N ASP A 105 -5.30 2.85 20.93
CA ASP A 105 -6.51 3.70 20.91
C ASP A 105 -6.57 4.43 22.24
N ASP A 106 -5.70 5.42 22.39
CA ASP A 106 -5.45 6.09 23.65
C ASP A 106 -5.80 7.57 23.47
N ASP A 107 -6.67 8.06 24.35
CA ASP A 107 -7.09 9.46 24.44
C ASP A 107 -5.88 10.40 24.60
N LYS A 108 -4.69 9.88 24.93
CA LYS A 108 -3.42 10.62 24.88
C LYS A 108 -3.20 11.41 23.59
N ILE A 109 -3.64 10.92 22.43
CA ILE A 109 -3.53 11.71 21.19
C ILE A 109 -4.42 12.97 21.27
N LEU A 110 -5.62 12.83 21.83
CA LEU A 110 -6.52 13.96 22.09
C LEU A 110 -5.94 14.89 23.15
N GLU A 111 -5.36 14.35 24.23
CA GLU A 111 -4.67 15.13 25.27
C GLU A 111 -3.49 15.94 24.69
N LEU A 112 -2.74 15.38 23.74
CA LEU A 112 -1.68 16.10 23.02
C LEU A 112 -2.26 17.24 22.17
N PHE A 113 -3.41 17.05 21.52
CA PHE A 113 -4.07 18.12 20.78
C PHE A 113 -4.63 19.20 21.70
N GLU A 114 -5.19 18.83 22.85
CA GLU A 114 -5.62 19.80 23.88
C GLU A 114 -4.43 20.58 24.44
N GLY A 115 -3.28 19.92 24.66
CA GLY A 115 -2.05 20.57 25.08
C GLY A 115 -1.52 21.57 24.05
N LEU A 116 -1.66 21.28 22.76
CA LEU A 116 -1.36 22.23 21.68
C LEU A 116 -2.32 23.43 21.69
N GLU A 117 -3.62 23.20 21.87
CA GLU A 117 -4.63 24.26 21.96
C GLU A 117 -4.40 25.19 23.15
N ARG A 118 -4.01 24.62 24.30
CA ARG A 118 -3.73 25.36 25.54
C ARG A 118 -2.33 26.00 25.56
N ASN A 119 -1.53 25.85 24.51
CA ASN A 119 -0.12 26.25 24.44
C ASN A 119 0.75 25.64 25.57
N GLU A 120 0.39 24.45 26.06
CA GLU A 120 1.19 23.69 27.04
C GLU A 120 2.35 22.95 26.36
N ILE A 121 2.16 22.57 25.10
CA ILE A 121 3.19 22.02 24.22
C ILE A 121 3.21 22.79 22.90
N ASN A 122 4.38 22.85 22.27
CA ASN A 122 4.59 23.65 21.05
C ASN A 122 4.47 22.83 19.76
N GLY A 123 4.46 21.49 19.87
CA GLY A 123 4.38 20.59 18.74
C GLY A 123 4.29 19.12 19.14
N VAL A 124 3.88 18.29 18.20
CA VAL A 124 3.81 16.83 18.32
C VAL A 124 4.60 16.21 17.18
N GLU A 125 5.46 15.25 17.49
CA GLU A 125 6.23 14.50 16.49
C GLU A 125 5.73 13.05 16.41
N PHE A 126 5.35 12.63 15.21
CA PHE A 126 4.92 11.28 14.90
C PHE A 126 5.99 10.55 14.12
N GLU A 127 6.48 9.43 14.63
CA GLU A 127 7.40 8.57 13.90
C GLU A 127 6.63 7.71 12.87
N ILE A 128 6.81 8.01 11.58
CA ILE A 128 6.18 7.27 10.48
C ILE A 128 7.00 6.02 10.13
N LYS A 129 8.32 6.15 10.17
CA LYS A 129 9.24 5.05 9.88
C LYS A 129 10.39 5.13 10.85
N LYS A 130 10.58 4.02 11.58
CA LYS A 130 11.61 3.88 12.60
C LYS A 130 12.94 4.50 12.18
N ASP A 131 13.38 5.49 12.95
CA ASP A 131 14.63 6.25 12.81
C ASP A 131 14.84 6.90 11.43
N LYS A 132 13.79 7.12 10.65
CA LYS A 132 13.88 7.52 9.22
C LYS A 132 12.99 8.68 8.84
N ILE A 133 11.71 8.61 9.19
CA ILE A 133 10.71 9.60 8.75
C ILE A 133 9.85 9.96 9.95
N PHE A 134 9.80 11.26 10.20
CA PHE A 134 9.01 11.87 11.26
C PHE A 134 8.07 12.89 10.64
N LEU A 135 6.89 13.04 11.20
CA LEU A 135 5.91 14.06 10.87
C LEU A 135 5.72 14.92 12.11
N GLN A 136 6.11 16.18 12.00
CA GLN A 136 5.99 17.15 13.08
C GLN A 136 4.78 18.04 12.79
N LEU A 137 3.88 18.12 13.76
CA LEU A 137 2.82 19.11 13.83
C LEU A 137 3.28 20.23 14.76
N ASN A 138 3.44 21.43 14.24
CA ASN A 138 3.68 22.63 15.05
C ASN A 138 2.43 23.50 15.00
N VAL A 139 2.00 23.99 16.16
CA VAL A 139 0.87 24.91 16.26
C VAL A 139 1.39 26.25 16.72
N ASN A 140 1.20 27.25 15.87
CA ASN A 140 1.44 28.64 16.20
C ASN A 140 0.06 29.28 16.40
N SER A 141 -0.01 30.39 17.13
CA SER A 141 -1.26 31.06 17.53
C SER A 141 -2.29 31.36 16.41
N GLU A 142 -1.89 31.30 15.14
CA GLU A 142 -2.77 31.51 13.98
C GLU A 142 -2.86 30.30 13.04
N HIS A 143 -1.88 29.40 13.03
CA HIS A 143 -1.77 28.33 12.03
C HIS A 143 -1.13 27.06 12.59
N ALA A 144 -1.63 25.91 12.15
CA ALA A 144 -0.99 24.61 12.35
C ALA A 144 -0.21 24.22 11.08
N GLU A 145 1.05 23.83 11.22
CA GLU A 145 1.92 23.40 10.13
C GLU A 145 2.36 21.95 10.34
N PHE A 146 2.18 21.12 9.31
CA PHE A 146 2.73 19.77 9.26
C PHE A 146 4.04 19.78 8.45
N THR A 147 5.16 19.46 9.10
CA THR A 147 6.47 19.34 8.46
C THR A 147 6.96 17.90 8.53
N PHE A 148 7.49 17.41 7.40
CA PHE A 148 8.18 16.13 7.38
C PHE A 148 9.64 16.34 7.72
N ARG A 149 10.17 15.53 8.63
CA ARG A 149 11.59 15.50 8.99
C ARG A 149 12.15 14.11 8.69
N THR A 150 13.37 14.08 8.18
CA THR A 150 14.11 12.85 7.91
C THR A 150 15.36 12.79 8.78
N SER A 151 15.83 11.59 9.09
CA SER A 151 17.17 11.44 9.66
C SER A 151 18.25 11.78 8.62
N ASP A 152 19.33 12.41 9.07
CA ASP A 152 20.58 12.59 8.32
C ASP A 152 20.49 13.28 6.95
N ASN A 153 19.89 14.48 6.85
CA ASN A 153 19.90 15.31 5.64
C ASN A 153 19.39 14.60 4.35
N VAL A 154 18.75 13.43 4.48
CA VAL A 154 18.24 12.69 3.34
C VAL A 154 16.97 13.37 2.86
N ASN A 155 16.94 13.82 1.61
CA ASN A 155 15.75 14.46 1.07
C ASN A 155 14.57 13.49 1.13
N LEU A 156 13.46 13.91 1.75
CA LEU A 156 12.20 13.17 1.89
C LEU A 156 11.73 12.53 0.57
N GLU A 157 12.04 13.15 -0.57
CA GLU A 157 11.74 12.61 -1.89
C GLU A 157 12.27 11.19 -2.12
N HIS A 158 13.36 10.79 -1.47
CA HIS A 158 13.92 9.44 -1.56
C HIS A 158 13.03 8.39 -0.88
N HIS A 159 12.12 8.83 -0.03
CA HIS A 159 11.15 7.98 0.66
C HIS A 159 9.75 8.04 0.05
N LEU A 160 9.49 8.99 -0.85
CA LEU A 160 8.19 9.18 -1.49
C LEU A 160 8.14 8.52 -2.88
N VAL A 161 7.36 7.44 -2.99
CA VAL A 161 7.01 6.85 -4.29
C VAL A 161 6.02 7.72 -5.06
N LYS A 162 5.97 7.59 -6.40
CA LYS A 162 5.11 8.39 -7.30
C LYS A 162 3.63 8.46 -6.87
N PRO A 163 3.00 7.36 -6.41
CA PRO A 163 1.64 7.42 -5.89
C PRO A 163 1.50 8.30 -4.64
N SER A 164 2.45 8.22 -3.71
CA SER A 164 2.45 9.01 -2.46
C SER A 164 2.61 10.50 -2.74
N LYS A 165 3.50 10.88 -3.69
CA LYS A 165 3.65 12.28 -4.12
C LYS A 165 2.33 12.86 -4.65
N SER A 166 1.59 12.09 -5.44
CA SER A 166 0.29 12.53 -5.99
C SER A 166 -0.77 12.68 -4.90
N ILE A 167 -0.79 11.80 -3.90
CA ILE A 167 -1.72 11.88 -2.77
C ILE A 167 -1.42 13.11 -1.92
N LEU A 168 -0.14 13.35 -1.60
CA LEU A 168 0.29 14.53 -0.83
C LEU A 168 -0.09 15.83 -1.55
N GLY A 169 0.15 15.93 -2.85
CA GLY A 169 -0.28 17.10 -3.64
C GLY A 169 -1.80 17.34 -3.61
N LYS A 170 -2.62 16.26 -3.61
CA LYS A 170 -4.09 16.38 -3.48
C LYS A 170 -4.54 16.83 -2.09
N LEU A 171 -3.73 16.56 -1.06
CA LEU A 171 -3.97 16.99 0.31
C LEU A 171 -3.45 18.42 0.58
N GLY A 172 -2.97 19.13 -0.45
CA GLY A 172 -2.46 20.48 -0.33
C GLY A 172 -1.00 20.57 0.18
N PHE A 173 -0.31 19.43 0.34
CA PHE A 173 1.10 19.44 0.71
C PHE A 173 1.95 19.87 -0.49
N ASN A 174 2.64 21.00 -0.34
CA ASN A 174 3.58 21.48 -1.34
C ASN A 174 4.96 20.88 -1.08
N THR A 175 5.44 20.05 -2.02
CA THR A 175 6.76 19.42 -1.94
C THR A 175 7.92 20.38 -2.20
N ALA A 176 7.68 21.63 -2.55
CA ALA A 176 8.71 22.66 -2.73
C ALA A 176 9.00 23.48 -1.47
N THR A 177 8.10 23.47 -0.48
CA THR A 177 8.25 24.17 0.81
C THR A 177 9.00 23.36 1.87
N PHE A 178 9.56 22.20 1.52
CA PHE A 178 10.41 21.44 2.43
C PHE A 178 11.63 22.27 2.83
N LYS A 179 11.62 22.81 4.05
CA LYS A 179 12.82 23.35 4.68
C LYS A 179 13.74 22.18 5.04
N LYS A 180 15.01 22.31 4.67
CA LYS A 180 16.11 21.46 5.15
C LYS A 180 16.25 21.55 6.65
#